data_AF-A0A7C1C525-F1
#
_entry.id   AF-A0A7C1C525-F1
#
_cell.length_a   1.000
_cell.length_b   1.000
_cell.length_c   1.000
_cell.angle_alpha   90.00
_cell.angle_beta   90.00
_cell.angle_gamma   90.00
#
_symmetry.space_group_name_H-M   'P 1'
#
loop_
_entity.id
_entity.type
_entity.pdbx_description
1 polymer ?
#
loop_
_entity_poly.entity_id
_entity_poly.type
_entity_poly.pdbx_seq_one_letter_code
_entity_poly.pdbx_strand_id
1 'polypeptide(L)'
;DWLPTDNCFVTLDNKIKDKWGDPVAKIRTGFHPHDIKVGEYLAAKAEKVLEKMGTKNISSGISGAPPPNLQAGGCRFGDDPENSVLDKNCKAHEVENLYVTDGSFMPTGGSVTYTWTIYANAFRVAEKVKEHAAQL
;
A
#
# COMPACT_ATOMS: atom_id res chain seq x y z
N ASP A 1 -0.43 -11.37 3.92
CA ASP A 1 -0.57 -10.28 2.94
C ASP A 1 -1.83 -9.52 3.30
N TRP A 2 -1.82 -8.20 3.21
CA TRP A 2 -2.96 -7.37 3.62
C TRP A 2 -3.80 -7.05 2.40
N LEU A 3 -5.04 -7.54 2.40
CA LEU A 3 -5.95 -7.27 1.29
C LEU A 3 -6.38 -5.79 1.27
N PRO A 4 -6.41 -5.15 0.09
CA PRO A 4 -7.03 -3.85 -0.05
C PRO A 4 -8.48 -3.87 0.43
N THR A 5 -8.88 -2.84 1.18
CA THR A 5 -10.23 -2.73 1.73
C THR A 5 -10.66 -1.27 1.76
N ASP A 6 -11.92 -1.00 1.42
CA ASP A 6 -12.49 0.37 1.41
C ASP A 6 -12.66 0.95 2.82
N ASN A 7 -12.54 0.10 3.85
CA ASN A 7 -12.49 0.54 5.25
C ASN A 7 -11.08 1.03 5.66
N CYS A 8 -10.14 1.11 4.73
CA CYS A 8 -8.84 1.75 4.91
C CYS A 8 -8.72 2.97 3.98
N PHE A 9 -8.61 4.17 4.55
CA PHE A 9 -8.53 5.40 3.78
C PHE A 9 -7.84 6.52 4.56
N VAL A 10 -7.40 7.54 3.84
CA VAL A 10 -6.81 8.76 4.39
C VAL A 10 -7.69 9.94 3.98
N THR A 11 -8.07 10.79 4.94
CA THR A 11 -8.70 12.09 4.66
C THR A 11 -7.94 13.21 5.36
N LEU A 12 -8.31 14.46 5.10
CA LEU A 12 -7.85 15.59 5.90
C LEU A 12 -8.71 15.74 7.16
N ASP A 13 -8.10 16.09 8.29
CA ASP A 13 -8.83 16.44 9.51
C ASP A 13 -9.40 17.86 9.44
N ASN A 14 -10.67 18.05 9.77
CA ASN A 14 -11.33 19.36 9.65
C ASN A 14 -11.15 20.28 10.87
N LYS A 15 -10.52 19.79 11.95
CA LYS A 15 -10.34 20.53 13.21
C LYS A 15 -8.87 20.67 13.58
N ILE A 16 -8.08 19.62 13.33
CA ILE A 16 -6.68 19.58 13.73
C ILE A 16 -5.83 20.06 12.55
N LYS A 17 -5.02 21.07 12.84
CA LYS A 17 -4.04 21.63 11.91
C LYS A 17 -2.64 21.40 12.44
N ASP A 18 -1.68 21.30 11.53
CA ASP A 18 -0.27 21.27 11.88
C ASP A 18 0.25 22.67 12.28
N LYS A 19 1.55 22.75 12.56
CA LYS A 19 2.20 24.01 12.97
C LYS A 19 2.20 25.09 11.88
N TRP A 20 1.91 24.74 10.62
CA TRP A 20 1.86 25.64 9.48
C TRP A 20 0.43 26.06 9.11
N GLY A 21 -0.57 25.47 9.78
CA GLY A 21 -1.98 25.78 9.57
C GLY A 21 -2.68 24.87 8.55
N ASP A 22 -2.00 23.83 8.07
CA ASP A 22 -2.53 22.85 7.13
C ASP A 22 -3.29 21.74 7.88
N PRO A 23 -4.42 21.25 7.35
CA PRO A 23 -5.12 20.09 7.89
C PRO A 23 -4.21 18.85 7.99
N VAL A 24 -4.18 18.19 9.15
CA VAL A 24 -3.39 16.94 9.30
C VAL A 24 -4.07 15.76 8.61
N ALA A 25 -3.29 14.74 8.27
CA ALA A 25 -3.84 13.48 7.77
C ALA A 25 -4.62 12.74 8.88
N LYS A 26 -5.85 12.35 8.57
CA LYS A 26 -6.71 11.49 9.38
C LYS A 26 -6.79 10.13 8.72
N ILE A 27 -6.17 9.15 9.36
CA ILE A 27 -5.96 7.81 8.79
C ILE A 27 -6.92 6.83 9.45
N ARG A 28 -7.77 6.18 8.65
CA ARG A 28 -8.54 5.01 9.04
C ARG A 28 -7.75 3.78 8.60
N THR A 29 -7.27 3.00 9.55
CA THR A 29 -6.71 1.67 9.30
C THR A 29 -7.66 0.59 9.79
N GLY A 30 -7.64 -0.53 9.09
CA GLY A 30 -8.43 -1.73 9.36
C GLY A 30 -7.77 -2.92 8.66
N PHE A 31 -8.47 -4.04 8.64
CA PHE A 31 -8.03 -5.26 7.98
C PHE A 31 -9.23 -6.04 7.47
N HIS A 32 -8.97 -6.96 6.53
CA HIS A 32 -9.97 -7.89 6.06
C HIS A 32 -9.93 -9.18 6.90
N PRO A 33 -11.07 -9.81 7.25
CA PRO A 33 -11.06 -11.05 8.04
C PRO A 33 -10.25 -12.20 7.43
N HIS A 34 -10.03 -12.17 6.12
CA HIS A 34 -9.15 -13.12 5.43
C HIS A 34 -7.68 -12.98 5.85
N ASP A 35 -7.22 -11.78 6.22
CA ASP A 35 -5.85 -11.55 6.66
C ASP A 35 -5.54 -12.37 7.93
N ILE A 36 -6.51 -12.49 8.85
CA ILE A 36 -6.42 -13.34 10.05
C ILE A 36 -6.35 -14.82 9.66
N LYS A 37 -7.22 -15.28 8.74
CA LYS A 37 -7.23 -16.68 8.27
C LYS A 37 -5.89 -17.07 7.65
N VAL A 38 -5.29 -16.18 6.85
CA VAL A 38 -3.97 -16.38 6.25
C VAL A 38 -2.90 -16.37 7.35
N GLY A 39 -2.97 -15.45 8.31
CA GLY A 39 -2.07 -15.41 9.46
C GLY A 39 -2.06 -16.72 10.26
N GLU A 40 -3.23 -17.23 10.63
CA GLU A 40 -3.41 -18.51 11.34
C GLU A 40 -2.82 -19.68 10.54
N TYR A 41 -3.09 -19.72 9.23
CA TYR A 41 -2.53 -20.75 8.34
C TYR A 41 -0.99 -20.71 8.32
N LEU A 42 -0.41 -19.53 8.18
CA LEU A 42 1.05 -19.36 8.14
C LEU A 42 1.70 -19.69 9.48
N ALA A 43 1.09 -19.30 10.60
CA ALA A 43 1.55 -19.67 11.93
C ALA A 43 1.57 -21.19 12.11
N ALA A 44 0.47 -21.88 11.80
CA ALA A 44 0.40 -23.35 11.92
C ALA A 44 1.45 -24.08 11.04
N LYS A 45 1.87 -23.47 9.92
CA LYS A 45 2.97 -24.00 9.10
C LYS A 45 4.34 -23.72 9.72
N ALA A 46 4.55 -22.50 10.22
CA ALA A 46 5.80 -22.10 10.87
C ALA A 46 6.08 -22.94 12.12
N GLU A 47 5.06 -23.20 12.94
CA GLU A 47 5.18 -24.05 14.15
C GLU A 47 5.70 -25.44 13.79
N LYS A 48 5.14 -26.09 12.76
CA LYS A 48 5.61 -27.40 12.27
C LYS A 48 7.05 -27.40 11.79
N VAL A 49 7.53 -26.28 11.24
CA VAL A 49 8.93 -26.12 10.84
C VAL A 49 9.81 -26.03 12.09
N LEU A 50 9.42 -25.21 13.07
CA LEU A 50 10.16 -25.04 14.33
C LEU A 50 10.22 -26.35 15.14
N GLU A 51 9.13 -27.13 15.18
CA GLU A 51 9.11 -28.46 15.81
C GLU A 51 10.16 -29.38 15.19
N LYS A 52 10.25 -29.42 13.85
CA LYS A 52 11.25 -30.23 13.13
C LYS A 52 12.68 -29.76 13.36
N MET A 53 12.87 -28.47 13.67
CA MET A 53 14.16 -27.91 14.08
C MET A 53 14.52 -28.23 15.55
N GLY A 54 13.64 -28.91 16.30
CA GLY A 54 13.85 -29.27 17.70
C GLY A 54 13.53 -28.16 18.69
N THR A 55 12.86 -27.09 18.26
CA THR A 55 12.41 -26.01 19.14
C THR A 55 11.34 -26.50 20.11
N LYS A 56 11.37 -26.01 21.35
CA LYS A 56 10.39 -26.30 22.41
C LYS A 56 9.67 -25.02 22.83
N ASN A 57 8.51 -25.16 23.49
CA ASN A 57 7.69 -24.04 23.98
C ASN A 57 7.28 -23.06 22.88
N ILE A 58 6.78 -23.58 21.76
CA ILE A 58 6.34 -22.79 20.61
C ILE A 58 4.96 -22.18 20.91
N SER A 59 4.77 -20.90 20.59
CA SER A 59 3.49 -20.21 20.63
C SER A 59 3.38 -19.23 19.45
N SER A 60 2.14 -18.94 19.05
CA SER A 60 1.84 -17.98 17.97
C SER A 60 0.80 -16.96 18.41
N GLY A 61 0.82 -15.80 17.76
CA GLY A 61 -0.13 -14.71 17.97
C GLY A 61 -0.39 -14.01 16.65
N ILE A 62 -1.66 -13.92 16.27
CA ILE A 62 -2.11 -13.26 15.03
C ILE A 62 -2.79 -11.95 15.39
N SER A 63 -2.41 -10.88 14.68
CA SER A 63 -3.01 -9.56 14.82
C SER A 63 -3.51 -9.09 13.46
N GLY A 64 -4.68 -8.46 13.46
CA GLY A 64 -5.22 -7.75 12.30
C GLY A 64 -4.75 -6.29 12.22
N ALA A 65 -3.97 -5.80 13.18
CA ALA A 65 -3.46 -4.44 13.09
C ALA A 65 -2.41 -4.33 11.96
N PRO A 66 -2.64 -3.50 10.93
CA PRO A 66 -1.68 -3.35 9.85
C PRO A 66 -0.41 -2.65 10.34
N PRO A 67 0.77 -2.98 9.79
CA PRO A 67 2.02 -2.34 10.16
C PRO A 67 2.05 -0.88 9.70
N PRO A 68 2.59 0.05 10.51
CA PRO A 68 2.59 1.47 10.17
C PRO A 68 3.62 1.85 9.08
N ASN A 69 4.60 0.99 8.79
CA ASN A 69 5.77 1.32 7.98
C ASN A 69 5.67 0.89 6.49
N LEU A 70 4.61 0.20 6.07
CA LEU A 70 4.44 -0.28 4.68
C LEU A 70 3.08 0.17 4.12
N GLN A 71 2.94 1.49 3.92
CA GLN A 71 1.71 2.09 3.37
C GLN A 71 1.71 2.03 1.83
N ALA A 72 0.55 1.69 1.27
CA ALA A 72 0.34 1.59 -0.18
C ALA A 72 -1.13 1.83 -0.55
N GLY A 73 -1.39 2.06 -1.84
CA GLY A 73 -2.74 2.06 -2.43
C GLY A 73 -3.59 3.31 -2.29
N GLY A 74 -3.05 4.38 -1.68
CA GLY A 74 -3.75 5.67 -1.49
C GLY A 74 -4.07 6.43 -2.78
N CYS A 75 -3.30 6.21 -3.84
CA CYS A 75 -3.51 6.75 -5.18
C CYS A 75 -3.33 5.62 -6.20
N ARG A 76 -4.02 4.51 -5.99
CA ARG A 76 -3.82 3.30 -6.81
C ARG A 76 -4.02 3.58 -8.29
N PHE A 77 -3.22 2.92 -9.13
CA PHE A 77 -3.48 2.92 -10.56
C PHE A 77 -4.63 1.97 -10.93
N GLY A 78 -5.20 2.16 -12.11
CA GLY A 78 -6.22 1.31 -12.70
C GLY A 78 -6.61 1.80 -14.09
N ASP A 79 -7.46 1.02 -14.76
CA ASP A 79 -7.95 1.36 -16.11
C ASP A 79 -9.22 2.25 -16.05
N ASP A 80 -9.88 2.33 -14.90
CA ASP A 80 -11.15 3.04 -14.71
C ASP A 80 -10.99 4.21 -13.72
N PRO A 81 -11.21 5.47 -14.14
CA PRO A 81 -11.08 6.63 -13.27
C PRO A 81 -12.10 6.67 -12.12
N GLU A 82 -13.19 5.91 -12.19
CA GLU A 82 -14.19 5.84 -11.10
C GLU A 82 -13.69 5.02 -9.91
N ASN A 83 -12.67 4.17 -10.10
CA ASN A 83 -12.13 3.29 -9.05
C ASN A 83 -10.61 3.37 -8.87
N SER A 84 -9.95 4.26 -9.62
CA SER A 84 -8.50 4.47 -9.54
C SER A 84 -8.15 5.94 -9.73
N VAL A 85 -7.07 6.38 -9.07
CA VAL A 85 -6.62 7.78 -9.15
C VAL A 85 -5.70 8.00 -10.34
N LEU A 86 -4.92 6.96 -10.69
CA LEU A 86 -3.90 7.03 -11.72
C LEU A 86 -4.20 6.03 -12.85
N ASP A 87 -3.72 6.31 -14.05
CA ASP A 87 -3.60 5.32 -15.11
C ASP A 87 -2.42 4.35 -14.84
N LYS A 88 -2.25 3.34 -15.69
CA LYS A 88 -1.13 2.39 -15.62
C LYS A 88 0.27 3.02 -15.72
N ASN A 89 0.38 4.25 -16.20
CA ASN A 89 1.62 5.02 -16.27
C ASN A 89 1.81 5.92 -15.06
N CYS A 90 0.99 5.75 -14.02
CA CYS A 90 1.00 6.56 -12.82
C CYS A 90 0.72 8.05 -13.07
N LYS A 91 0.06 8.38 -14.18
CA LYS A 91 -0.46 9.71 -14.48
C LYS A 91 -1.86 9.83 -13.88
N ALA A 92 -2.17 10.94 -13.22
CA ALA A 92 -3.52 11.18 -12.72
C ALA A 92 -4.52 11.26 -13.87
N HIS A 93 -5.68 10.61 -13.73
CA HIS A 93 -6.71 10.64 -14.78
C HIS A 93 -7.23 12.06 -15.04
N GLU A 94 -7.35 12.88 -13.99
CA GLU A 94 -7.95 14.21 -14.05
C GLU A 94 -6.98 15.33 -14.46
N VAL A 95 -5.66 15.09 -14.42
CA VAL A 95 -4.65 16.15 -14.59
C VAL A 95 -3.56 15.69 -15.55
N GLU A 96 -3.42 16.39 -16.67
CA GLU A 96 -2.60 15.93 -17.79
C GLU A 96 -1.10 15.80 -17.50
N ASN A 97 -0.57 16.59 -16.57
CA ASN A 97 0.86 16.70 -16.25
C ASN A 97 1.21 16.30 -14.82
N LEU A 98 0.32 15.58 -14.12
CA LEU A 98 0.53 15.12 -12.75
C LEU A 98 0.82 13.63 -12.69
N TYR A 99 1.92 13.25 -12.02
CA TYR A 99 2.35 11.86 -11.85
C TYR A 99 2.67 11.57 -10.39
N VAL A 100 2.39 10.34 -9.93
CA VAL A 100 2.64 9.90 -8.55
C VAL A 100 3.43 8.58 -8.56
N THR A 101 4.60 8.55 -7.91
CA THR A 101 5.56 7.42 -8.05
C THR A 101 6.02 6.79 -6.73
N ASP A 102 5.32 7.04 -5.63
CA ASP A 102 5.61 6.47 -4.31
C ASP A 102 4.86 5.13 -4.07
N GLY A 103 4.69 4.66 -2.83
CA GLY A 103 3.95 3.42 -2.55
C GLY A 103 2.45 3.49 -2.88
N SER A 104 1.89 4.68 -3.09
CA SER A 104 0.44 4.88 -3.23
C SER A 104 -0.14 4.31 -4.52
N PHE A 105 0.67 4.12 -5.58
CA PHE A 105 0.17 3.62 -6.88
C PHE A 105 -0.26 2.15 -6.84
N MET A 106 0.19 1.38 -5.85
CA MET A 106 0.05 -0.08 -5.84
C MET A 106 -1.41 -0.50 -5.54
N PRO A 107 -2.10 -1.24 -6.43
CA PRO A 107 -3.43 -1.76 -6.13
C PRO A 107 -3.42 -2.83 -5.03
N THR A 108 -2.30 -3.52 -4.84
CA THR A 108 -2.08 -4.54 -3.81
C THR A 108 -0.69 -4.38 -3.20
N GLY A 109 -0.56 -4.56 -1.89
CA GLY A 109 0.73 -4.46 -1.18
C GLY A 109 1.69 -5.62 -1.49
N GLY A 110 1.18 -6.84 -1.60
CA GLY A 110 2.05 -8.00 -1.74
C GLY A 110 2.71 -8.38 -0.40
N SER A 111 3.52 -9.45 -0.42
CA SER A 111 4.03 -10.08 0.81
C SER A 111 5.44 -9.66 1.23
N VAL A 112 6.04 -8.66 0.58
CA VAL A 112 7.43 -8.19 0.82
C VAL A 112 7.49 -6.66 0.86
N THR A 113 8.61 -6.10 1.30
CA THR A 113 8.79 -4.64 1.38
C THR A 113 8.79 -3.98 0.00
N TYR A 114 8.20 -2.78 -0.09
CA TYR A 114 7.84 -2.14 -1.36
C TYR A 114 8.94 -1.32 -2.01
N THR A 115 10.01 -1.00 -1.28
CA THR A 115 11.02 0.01 -1.68
C THR A 115 11.60 -0.24 -3.07
N TRP A 116 11.96 -1.48 -3.40
CA TRP A 116 12.51 -1.81 -4.71
C TRP A 116 11.49 -1.67 -5.83
N THR A 117 10.23 -2.05 -5.57
CA THR A 117 9.13 -1.87 -6.52
C THR A 117 8.85 -0.38 -6.76
N ILE A 118 8.92 0.45 -5.71
CA ILE A 118 8.79 1.91 -5.80
C ILE A 118 9.89 2.47 -6.71
N TYR A 119 11.16 2.13 -6.48
CA TYR A 119 12.27 2.59 -7.32
C TYR A 119 12.12 2.15 -8.78
N ALA A 120 11.83 0.87 -9.01
CA ALA A 120 11.65 0.34 -10.36
C ALA A 120 10.51 1.07 -11.09
N ASN A 121 9.39 1.30 -10.42
CA ASN A 121 8.26 2.00 -11.01
C ASN A 121 8.56 3.49 -11.25
N ALA A 122 9.26 4.16 -10.33
CA ALA A 122 9.68 5.55 -10.51
C ALA A 122 10.55 5.73 -11.77
N PHE A 123 11.52 4.83 -12.02
CA PHE A 123 12.32 4.87 -13.24
C PHE A 123 11.48 4.60 -14.50
N ARG A 124 10.56 3.63 -14.45
CA ARG A 124 9.63 3.35 -15.56
C ARG A 124 8.77 4.58 -15.90
N VAL A 125 8.23 5.26 -14.89
CA VAL A 125 7.38 6.44 -15.06
C VAL A 125 8.18 7.64 -15.52
N ALA A 126 9.43 7.81 -15.07
CA ALA A 126 10.30 8.88 -15.54
C ALA A 126 10.51 8.85 -17.07
N GLU A 127 10.62 7.67 -17.68
CA GLU A 127 10.66 7.56 -19.15
C GLU A 127 9.35 8.03 -19.80
N LYS A 128 8.19 7.78 -19.18
CA LYS A 128 6.88 8.29 -19.65
C LYS A 128 6.75 9.79 -19.51
N VAL A 129 7.29 10.36 -18.44
CA VAL A 129 7.37 11.82 -18.26
C VAL A 129 8.25 12.44 -19.34
N LYS A 130 9.41 11.84 -19.65
CA LYS A 130 10.29 12.29 -20.74
C LYS A 130 9.61 12.22 -22.11
N GLU A 131 8.95 11.10 -22.42
CA GLU A 131 8.19 10.93 -23.67
C GLU A 131 7.11 12.00 -23.81
N HIS A 132 6.33 12.26 -22.77
CA HIS A 132 5.28 13.28 -22.77
C HIS A 132 5.87 14.69 -22.90
N ALA A 133 6.91 15.02 -22.14
CA ALA A 133 7.55 16.33 -22.19
C ALA A 133 8.15 16.66 -23.56
N ALA A 134 8.61 15.67 -24.32
CA ALA A 134 9.13 15.85 -25.68
C ALA A 134 8.03 16.14 -26.73
N GLN A 135 6.76 15.99 -26.38
CA GLN A 135 5.60 16.24 -27.25
C GLN A 135 4.95 17.60 -26.99
N LEU A 136 5.39 18.32 -25.96
CA LEU A 136 4.98 19.69 -25.64
C LEU A 136 5.81 20.70 -26.44
#